data_AF-A0A7H0M887-F1
#
_entry.id   AF-A0A7H0M887-F1
#
_cell.length_a   1.000
_cell.length_b   1.000
_cell.length_c   1.000
_cell.angle_alpha   90.00
_cell.angle_beta   90.00
_cell.angle_gamma   90.00
#
_symmetry.space_group_name_H-M   'P 1'
#
loop_
_entity.id
_entity.type
_entity.pdbx_description
1 polymer ?
#
loop_
_entity_poly.entity_id
_entity_poly.type
_entity_poly.pdbx_seq_one_letter_code
_entity_poly.pdbx_strand_id
1 'polypeptide(L)'
;MKNYLKCSLFALMPLLSGCPMGDRVDQRYKPAETAPVVVKNAQVCFTIKEAEDYQPAFISIAPRTTPYKERWYQQSPGLTIKEGEMCIPPSLYKFPDSGQFIATFVLSSKAKAQTTAFNTRRFNVAFAIDAGHAKPVVVNDSEF
;
A
#
# COMPACT_ATOMS: atom_id res chain seq x y z
N MET A 1 -63.88 9.12 43.14
CA MET A 1 -64.28 10.11 42.13
C MET A 1 -63.14 10.24 41.12
N LYS A 2 -63.50 10.19 39.83
CA LYS A 2 -62.63 10.02 38.67
C LYS A 2 -61.66 11.20 38.51
N ASN A 3 -60.36 10.94 38.38
CA ASN A 3 -59.41 11.91 37.83
C ASN A 3 -58.85 11.39 36.51
N TYR A 4 -59.00 12.25 35.51
CA TYR A 4 -58.92 11.96 34.10
C TYR A 4 -57.48 11.91 33.59
N LEU A 5 -57.28 10.94 32.73
CA LEU A 5 -56.19 10.76 31.79
C LEU A 5 -55.97 12.05 30.96
N LYS A 6 -54.77 12.63 31.01
CA LYS A 6 -54.25 13.47 29.93
C LYS A 6 -52.84 12.96 29.58
N CYS A 7 -52.83 12.10 28.58
CA CYS A 7 -51.63 11.61 27.90
C CYS A 7 -51.01 12.83 27.18
N SER A 8 -50.05 13.47 27.84
CA SER A 8 -49.26 14.54 27.23
C SER A 8 -48.43 13.92 26.12
N LEU A 9 -48.69 14.33 24.87
CA LEU A 9 -47.86 14.02 23.71
C LEU A 9 -46.47 14.65 23.94
N PHE A 10 -45.58 13.92 24.63
CA PHE A 10 -44.18 14.29 24.70
C PHE A 10 -43.48 13.69 23.50
N ALA A 11 -43.15 14.57 22.56
CA ALA A 11 -42.28 14.42 21.41
C ALA A 11 -41.39 13.16 21.42
N LEU A 12 -41.72 12.17 20.58
CA LEU A 12 -40.74 11.22 20.06
C LEU A 12 -39.80 12.00 19.12
N MET A 13 -38.77 12.64 19.69
CA MET A 13 -37.55 12.85 18.92
C MET A 13 -36.98 11.45 18.64
N PRO A 14 -36.81 11.04 17.38
CA PRO A 14 -35.93 9.92 17.12
C PRO A 14 -34.56 10.38 17.60
N LEU A 15 -34.09 9.81 18.71
CA LEU A 15 -32.67 9.75 18.99
C LEU A 15 -32.10 8.99 17.79
N LEU A 16 -31.66 9.73 16.76
CA LEU A 16 -30.62 9.27 15.86
C LEU A 16 -29.42 9.03 16.76
N SER A 17 -29.38 7.85 17.38
CA SER A 17 -28.16 7.24 17.82
C SER A 17 -27.35 7.08 16.53
N GLY A 18 -26.54 8.09 16.22
CA GLY A 18 -25.43 7.91 15.31
C GLY A 18 -24.66 6.74 15.89
N CYS A 19 -24.76 5.58 15.23
CA CYS A 19 -23.84 4.49 15.49
C CYS A 19 -22.46 5.13 15.36
N PRO A 20 -21.63 5.17 16.42
CA PRO A 20 -20.28 5.69 16.28
C PRO A 20 -19.69 4.89 15.14
N MET A 21 -19.26 5.57 14.08
CA MET A 21 -18.70 4.96 12.88
C MET A 21 -17.66 3.93 13.32
N GLY A 22 -18.12 2.69 13.43
CA GLY A 22 -17.38 1.55 13.91
C GLY A 22 -16.66 0.99 12.72
N ASP A 23 -15.73 1.79 12.22
CA ASP A 23 -14.71 1.41 11.27
C ASP A 23 -13.79 2.61 11.20
N ARG A 24 -12.72 2.55 12.00
CA ARG A 24 -11.53 3.36 11.82
C ARG A 24 -10.93 3.07 10.45
N VAL A 25 -11.52 3.66 9.41
CA VAL A 25 -11.04 3.59 8.01
C VAL A 25 -9.58 4.06 7.95
N ASP A 26 -9.23 5.01 8.80
CA ASP A 26 -7.86 5.50 9.05
C ASP A 26 -6.90 4.42 9.56
N GLN A 27 -7.38 3.45 10.35
CA GLN A 27 -6.56 2.30 10.75
C GLN A 27 -6.44 1.25 9.64
N ARG A 28 -7.51 0.99 8.88
CA ARG A 28 -7.49 -0.01 7.79
C ARG A 28 -6.65 0.44 6.59
N TYR A 29 -6.58 1.75 6.32
CA TYR A 29 -5.89 2.30 5.15
C TYR A 29 -4.67 3.11 5.58
N LYS A 30 -3.63 2.43 6.07
CA LYS A 30 -2.33 3.08 6.27
C LYS A 30 -1.87 3.71 4.94
N PRO A 31 -1.35 4.96 4.96
CA PRO A 31 -0.74 5.55 3.79
C PRO A 31 0.31 4.61 3.19
N ALA A 32 0.45 4.64 1.87
CA ALA A 32 1.51 3.88 1.24
C ALA A 32 2.87 4.41 1.74
N GLU A 33 3.75 3.48 2.07
CA GLU A 33 5.13 3.77 2.42
C GLU A 33 5.95 4.05 1.16
N THR A 34 7.12 4.66 1.33
CA THR A 34 8.14 4.78 0.29
C THR A 34 9.38 3.97 0.68
N ALA A 35 10.17 3.58 -0.31
CA ALA A 35 11.39 2.82 -0.11
C ALA A 35 12.54 3.45 -0.92
N PRO A 36 13.74 3.60 -0.33
CA PRO A 36 14.94 3.89 -1.09
C PRO A 36 15.16 2.82 -2.17
N VAL A 37 15.64 3.26 -3.33
CA VAL A 37 15.89 2.40 -4.48
C VAL A 37 17.38 2.45 -4.83
N VAL A 38 17.96 1.30 -5.12
CA VAL A 38 19.34 1.16 -5.57
C VAL A 38 19.41 0.14 -6.71
N VAL A 39 20.30 0.37 -7.66
CA VAL A 39 20.61 -0.60 -8.72
C VAL A 39 21.87 -1.35 -8.32
N LYS A 40 21.82 -2.68 -8.27
CA LYS A 40 22.96 -3.55 -7.96
C LYS A 40 22.97 -4.74 -8.91
N ASN A 41 24.09 -4.98 -9.60
CA ASN A 41 24.24 -6.15 -10.49
C ASN A 41 23.07 -6.32 -11.48
N ALA A 42 22.65 -5.23 -12.13
CA ALA A 42 21.48 -5.17 -13.03
C ALA A 42 20.11 -5.52 -12.40
N GLN A 43 20.01 -5.53 -11.06
CA GLN A 43 18.76 -5.64 -10.32
C GLN A 43 18.38 -4.28 -9.73
N VAL A 44 17.07 -4.03 -9.63
CA VAL A 44 16.54 -2.88 -8.89
C VAL A 44 16.08 -3.36 -7.53
N CYS A 45 16.67 -2.83 -6.47
CA CYS A 45 16.43 -3.21 -5.09
C CYS A 45 15.74 -2.10 -4.32
N PHE A 46 14.70 -2.46 -3.56
CA PHE A 46 13.96 -1.58 -2.66
C PHE A 46 14.35 -1.90 -1.22
N THR A 47 14.81 -0.89 -0.47
CA THR A 47 15.13 -1.05 0.94
C THR A 47 13.86 -0.99 1.80
N ILE A 48 13.56 -2.09 2.48
CA ILE A 48 12.38 -2.28 3.33
C ILE A 48 12.80 -2.17 4.80
N LYS A 49 12.45 -1.05 5.43
CA LYS A 49 12.63 -0.88 6.88
C LYS A 49 11.72 -1.84 7.63
N GLU A 50 12.24 -2.43 8.71
CA GLU A 50 11.49 -3.32 9.60
C GLU A 50 10.79 -4.43 8.80
N ALA A 51 11.55 -5.13 7.95
CA ALA A 51 11.00 -6.14 7.05
C ALA A 51 10.37 -7.33 7.82
N GLU A 52 10.90 -7.70 8.99
CA GLU A 52 10.40 -8.80 9.82
C GLU A 52 10.10 -10.07 8.99
N ASP A 53 8.86 -10.57 9.04
CA ASP A 53 8.38 -11.72 8.27
C ASP A 53 7.55 -11.34 7.03
N TYR A 54 7.50 -10.06 6.67
CA TYR A 54 6.77 -9.60 5.50
C TYR A 54 7.38 -10.15 4.22
N GLN A 55 6.53 -10.61 3.29
CA GLN A 55 6.95 -11.11 1.98
C GLN A 55 6.12 -10.47 0.86
N PRO A 56 6.69 -10.34 -0.36
CA PRO A 56 6.00 -9.74 -1.50
C PRO A 56 4.76 -10.55 -1.91
N ALA A 57 3.59 -9.93 -1.88
CA ALA A 57 2.32 -10.52 -2.29
C ALA A 57 1.85 -10.01 -3.65
N PHE A 58 2.23 -8.78 -4.00
CA PHE A 58 1.88 -8.12 -5.24
C PHE A 58 2.96 -7.11 -5.63
N ILE A 59 3.19 -6.97 -6.92
CA ILE A 59 4.01 -5.88 -7.46
C ILE A 59 3.43 -5.40 -8.80
N SER A 60 3.51 -4.09 -9.03
CA SER A 60 3.27 -3.45 -10.30
C SER A 60 4.41 -2.49 -10.60
N ILE A 61 4.86 -2.45 -11.85
CA ILE A 61 5.98 -1.64 -12.32
C ILE A 61 5.60 -1.09 -13.68
N ALA A 62 5.85 0.20 -13.88
CA ALA A 62 5.73 0.80 -15.19
C ALA A 62 6.64 2.02 -15.35
N PRO A 63 6.98 2.41 -16.59
CA PRO A 63 7.43 3.78 -16.85
C PRO A 63 6.45 4.79 -16.24
N ARG A 64 6.99 5.93 -15.79
CA ARG A 64 6.17 7.04 -15.31
C ARG A 64 5.25 7.50 -16.44
N THR A 65 4.03 7.90 -16.11
CA THR A 65 2.94 8.26 -17.03
C THR A 65 2.19 7.10 -17.70
N THR A 66 2.61 5.84 -17.51
CA THR A 66 1.83 4.68 -17.99
C THR A 66 0.46 4.60 -17.28
N PRO A 67 -0.66 4.54 -18.03
CA PRO A 67 -2.00 4.38 -17.46
C PRO A 67 -2.12 3.13 -16.58
N TYR A 68 -2.87 3.20 -15.49
CA TYR A 68 -2.99 2.10 -14.51
C TYR A 68 -3.33 0.73 -15.14
N LYS A 69 -4.20 0.71 -16.14
CA LYS A 69 -4.66 -0.53 -16.80
C LYS A 69 -3.59 -1.19 -17.67
N GLU A 70 -2.52 -0.45 -18.01
CA GLU A 70 -1.44 -0.90 -18.89
C GLU A 70 -0.16 -1.23 -18.10
N ARG A 71 -0.13 -0.95 -16.79
CA ARG A 71 1.03 -1.23 -15.95
C ARG A 71 1.23 -2.73 -15.83
N TRP A 72 2.47 -3.17 -16.03
CA TRP A 72 2.84 -4.56 -15.76
C TRP A 72 2.63 -4.84 -14.27
N TYR A 73 2.13 -6.04 -13.95
CA TYR A 73 1.95 -6.48 -12.58
C TYR A 73 2.09 -7.98 -12.46
N GLN A 74 2.38 -8.43 -11.25
CA GLN A 74 2.36 -9.83 -10.90
C GLN A 74 1.83 -10.03 -9.47
N GLN A 75 0.94 -11.00 -9.33
CA GLN A 75 0.52 -11.53 -8.04
C GLN A 75 1.50 -12.62 -7.62
N SER A 76 1.91 -12.61 -6.34
CA SER A 76 2.89 -13.57 -5.78
C SER A 76 4.16 -13.70 -6.64
N PRO A 77 4.97 -12.63 -6.79
CA PRO A 77 6.02 -12.53 -7.82
C PRO A 77 7.23 -13.46 -7.66
N GLY A 78 7.20 -14.45 -6.77
CA GLY A 78 8.35 -15.31 -6.47
C GLY A 78 9.55 -14.56 -5.90
N LEU A 79 9.35 -13.30 -5.47
CA LEU A 79 10.35 -12.48 -4.81
C LEU A 79 10.37 -12.77 -3.32
N THR A 80 11.51 -12.53 -2.70
CA THR A 80 11.69 -12.61 -1.24
C THR A 80 12.44 -11.39 -0.75
N ILE A 81 12.15 -10.96 0.48
CA ILE A 81 12.98 -9.96 1.14
C ILE A 81 14.15 -10.66 1.82
N LYS A 82 15.38 -10.24 1.48
CA LYS A 82 16.61 -10.74 2.08
C LYS A 82 17.40 -9.54 2.60
N GLU A 83 17.85 -9.62 3.86
CA GLU A 83 18.65 -8.55 4.48
C GLU A 83 17.99 -7.16 4.41
N GLY A 84 16.66 -7.11 4.46
CA GLY A 84 15.89 -5.87 4.35
C GLY A 84 15.78 -5.31 2.93
N GLU A 85 16.17 -6.06 1.90
CA GLU A 85 16.03 -5.63 0.50
C GLU A 85 15.11 -6.57 -0.29
N MET A 86 14.23 -5.97 -1.10
CA MET A 86 13.47 -6.67 -2.14
C MET A 86 14.09 -6.32 -3.49
N CYS A 87 14.80 -7.26 -4.11
CA CYS A 87 15.46 -7.06 -5.40
C CYS A 87 14.68 -7.70 -6.54
N ILE A 88 14.51 -6.96 -7.63
CA ILE A 88 13.83 -7.39 -8.84
C ILE A 88 14.88 -7.83 -9.86
N PRO A 89 14.95 -9.13 -10.19
CA PRO A 89 15.88 -9.61 -11.19
C PRO A 89 15.37 -9.27 -12.61
N PRO A 90 16.28 -9.15 -13.59
CA PRO A 90 15.91 -8.89 -14.99
C PRO A 90 15.08 -10.01 -15.63
N SER A 91 15.10 -11.22 -15.03
CA SER A 91 14.22 -12.33 -15.43
C SER A 91 12.76 -12.12 -15.06
N LEU A 92 12.48 -11.25 -14.07
CA LEU A 92 11.13 -10.89 -13.65
C LEU A 92 10.67 -9.62 -14.37
N TYR A 93 11.49 -8.57 -14.34
CA TYR A 93 11.24 -7.32 -15.04
C TYR A 93 12.56 -6.68 -15.45
N LYS A 94 12.74 -6.44 -16.75
CA LYS A 94 13.95 -5.81 -17.28
C LYS A 94 13.76 -4.29 -17.36
N PHE A 95 14.40 -3.59 -16.43
CA PHE A 95 14.46 -2.13 -16.48
C PHE A 95 15.40 -1.66 -17.61
N PRO A 96 15.00 -0.65 -18.40
CA PRO A 96 15.92 0.13 -19.23
C PRO A 96 17.02 0.80 -18.39
N ASP A 97 18.18 1.07 -19.01
CA ASP A 97 19.32 1.74 -18.36
C ASP A 97 19.05 3.23 -18.01
N SER A 98 17.95 3.79 -18.52
CA SER A 98 17.48 5.13 -18.19
C SER A 98 15.96 5.24 -18.26
N GLY A 99 15.39 6.18 -17.49
CA GLY A 99 13.97 6.50 -17.49
C GLY A 99 13.41 6.76 -16.10
N GLN A 100 12.17 7.20 -16.01
CA GLN A 100 11.44 7.33 -14.74
C GLN A 100 10.42 6.21 -14.62
N PHE A 101 10.28 5.65 -13.43
CA PHE A 101 9.43 4.50 -13.16
C PHE A 101 8.60 4.73 -11.91
N ILE A 102 7.45 4.06 -11.88
CA ILE A 102 6.58 3.93 -10.74
C ILE A 102 6.50 2.44 -10.40
N ALA A 103 6.75 2.11 -9.14
CA ALA A 103 6.57 0.78 -8.58
C ALA A 103 5.60 0.84 -7.40
N THR A 104 4.56 0.02 -7.47
CA THR A 104 3.63 -0.21 -6.36
C THR A 104 3.73 -1.66 -5.94
N PHE A 105 3.92 -1.92 -4.65
CA PHE A 105 3.97 -3.29 -4.16
C PHE A 105 3.30 -3.44 -2.80
N VAL A 106 2.82 -4.65 -2.53
CA VAL A 106 2.21 -5.01 -1.25
C VAL A 106 3.02 -6.14 -0.64
N LEU A 107 3.39 -5.96 0.62
CA LEU A 107 3.99 -6.99 1.44
C LEU A 107 2.94 -7.53 2.40
N SER A 108 2.96 -8.83 2.66
CA SER A 108 2.09 -9.49 3.64
C SER A 108 2.87 -10.34 4.61
N SER A 109 2.44 -10.35 5.88
CA SER A 109 3.03 -11.14 6.96
C SER A 109 2.07 -12.26 7.32
N LYS A 110 2.55 -13.51 7.27
CA LYS A 110 1.75 -14.68 7.66
C LYS A 110 1.67 -14.82 9.17
N ALA A 111 2.70 -14.42 9.90
CA ALA A 111 2.67 -14.46 11.36
C ALA A 111 1.69 -13.43 11.92
N LYS A 112 1.73 -12.19 11.42
CA LYS A 112 0.80 -11.14 11.84
C LYS A 112 -0.63 -11.43 11.41
N ALA A 113 -0.85 -12.12 10.29
CA ALA A 113 -2.19 -12.54 9.87
C ALA A 113 -2.93 -13.38 10.93
N GLN A 114 -2.19 -14.10 11.79
CA GLN A 114 -2.77 -14.92 12.85
C GLN A 114 -3.20 -14.10 14.07
N THR A 115 -2.67 -12.89 14.25
CA THR A 115 -2.84 -12.09 15.46
C THR A 115 -3.50 -10.73 15.22
N THR A 116 -3.49 -10.23 13.98
CA THR A 116 -4.03 -8.92 13.62
C THR A 116 -4.44 -8.83 12.14
N ALA A 117 -5.42 -7.97 11.87
CA ALA A 117 -5.79 -7.58 10.50
C ALA A 117 -4.79 -6.61 9.86
N PHE A 118 -3.85 -6.03 10.62
CA PHE A 118 -2.80 -5.12 10.11
C PHE A 118 -1.56 -5.90 9.67
N ASN A 119 -1.76 -6.89 8.82
CA ASN A 119 -0.74 -7.83 8.36
C ASN A 119 -0.21 -7.50 6.95
N THR A 120 -0.55 -6.34 6.40
CA THR A 120 -0.10 -5.89 5.08
C THR A 120 0.52 -4.50 5.13
N ARG A 121 1.47 -4.26 4.22
CA ARG A 121 2.14 -2.97 4.02
C ARG A 121 2.13 -2.66 2.53
N ARG A 122 1.71 -1.44 2.17
CA ARG A 122 1.67 -0.97 0.78
C ARG A 122 2.80 0.02 0.55
N PHE A 123 3.49 -0.10 -0.56
CA PHE A 123 4.54 0.80 -0.98
C PHE A 123 4.20 1.41 -2.33
N ASN A 124 4.45 2.71 -2.44
CA ASN A 124 4.32 3.50 -3.65
C ASN A 124 5.64 4.27 -3.83
N VAL A 125 6.41 3.87 -4.85
CA VAL A 125 7.77 4.36 -5.06
C VAL A 125 7.91 4.87 -6.47
N ALA A 126 8.44 6.08 -6.62
CA ALA A 126 8.85 6.61 -7.91
C ALA A 126 10.34 6.95 -7.91
N PHE A 127 11.00 6.53 -8.98
CA PHE A 127 12.43 6.66 -9.10
C PHE A 127 12.83 6.81 -10.57
N ALA A 128 13.96 7.49 -10.78
CA ALA A 128 14.63 7.56 -12.06
C ALA A 128 15.79 6.56 -12.05
N ILE A 129 16.01 5.88 -13.17
CA ILE A 129 17.28 5.24 -13.49
C ILE A 129 18.02 6.17 -14.44
N ASP A 130 19.29 6.41 -14.16
CA ASP A 130 20.18 7.23 -14.96
C ASP A 130 21.59 6.62 -14.92
N ALA A 131 22.07 6.14 -16.07
CA ALA A 131 23.34 5.44 -16.20
C ALA A 131 23.52 4.34 -15.15
N GLY A 132 22.50 3.51 -14.94
CA GLY A 132 22.53 2.41 -13.98
C GLY A 132 22.48 2.82 -12.50
N HIS A 133 22.13 4.07 -12.18
CA HIS A 133 21.93 4.54 -10.81
C HIS A 133 20.48 4.94 -10.59
N ALA A 134 19.92 4.57 -9.43
CA ALA A 134 18.59 4.99 -9.04
C ALA A 134 18.62 6.32 -8.27
N LYS A 135 17.68 7.22 -8.57
CA LYS A 135 17.45 8.49 -7.87
C LYS A 135 15.97 8.61 -7.51
N PRO A 136 15.60 9.07 -6.30
CA PRO A 136 14.20 9.29 -5.95
C PRO A 136 13.59 10.39 -6.83
N VAL A 137 12.31 10.25 -7.14
CA VAL A 137 11.55 11.22 -7.94
C VAL A 137 10.37 11.72 -7.13
N VAL A 138 10.13 13.03 -7.15
CA VAL A 138 8.95 13.63 -6.51
C VAL A 138 7.71 13.24 -7.30
N VAL A 139 6.70 12.80 -6.56
CA VAL A 139 5.43 12.32 -7.09
C VAL A 139 4.28 13.08 -6.47
N ASN A 140 3.25 13.31 -7.29
CA ASN A 140 1.97 13.78 -6.80
C ASN A 140 1.10 12.58 -6.42
N ASP A 141 0.23 12.73 -5.42
CA ASP A 141 -0.61 11.63 -4.91
C ASP A 141 -1.53 11.00 -5.97
N SER A 142 -1.80 11.70 -7.08
CA SER A 142 -2.61 11.19 -8.20
C SER A 142 -1.89 10.16 -9.09
N GLU A 143 -0.60 9.93 -8.89
CA GLU A 143 0.22 9.03 -9.71
C GLU A 143 0.15 7.54 -9.27
N PHE A 144 -0.46 7.26 -8.11
CA PHE A 144 -0.62 5.90 -7.56
C PHE A 144 -2.06 5.45 -7.28
#